data_AF-A0A7X7Q061-F1
#
_entry.id   AF-A0A7X7Q061-F1
#
_cell.length_a   1.000
_cell.length_b   1.000
_cell.length_c   1.000
_cell.angle_alpha   90.00
_cell.angle_beta   90.00
_cell.angle_gamma   90.00
#
_symmetry.space_group_name_H-M   'P 1'
#
loop_
_entity.id
_entity.type
_entity.pdbx_description
1 polymer ?
#
loop_
_entity_poly.entity_id
_entity_poly.type
_entity_poly.pdbx_seq_one_letter_code
_entity_poly.pdbx_strand_id
1 'polypeptide(L)'
;MSLYEDKLYQYEYLIYRAIDRFSMQEYKTELREIGKVALLVAHETFNNNISMSFPVYAYKTIINRFRSELKTICQYLNINLGLELYQNHQLEALIENELLQRIEELNLLDILNPLDQMIIKYHNRGYDETHIAKCLSIETNDIKQRIKNSINSIYQYLK
;
A
#
# COMPACT_ATOMS: atom_id res chain seq x y z
N MET A 1 -25.62 -25.91 -3.19
CA MET A 1 -24.75 -24.82 -3.67
C MET A 1 -25.44 -24.19 -4.85
N SER A 2 -25.55 -22.86 -4.85
CA SER A 2 -26.11 -22.13 -5.99
C SER A 2 -25.06 -22.02 -7.10
N LEU A 3 -25.49 -21.89 -8.36
CA LEU A 3 -24.63 -21.67 -9.54
C LEU A 3 -23.63 -20.50 -9.37
N TYR A 4 -23.92 -19.61 -8.42
CA TYR A 4 -23.14 -18.42 -8.09
C TYR A 4 -21.96 -18.72 -7.17
N GLU A 5 -22.17 -19.56 -6.15
CA GLU A 5 -21.11 -20.03 -5.25
C GLU A 5 -20.08 -20.85 -6.03
N ASP A 6 -20.54 -21.65 -7.00
CA ASP A 6 -19.69 -22.48 -7.85
C ASP A 6 -18.75 -21.64 -8.74
N LYS A 7 -19.22 -20.49 -9.26
CA LYS A 7 -18.39 -19.58 -10.07
C LYS A 7 -17.39 -18.79 -9.25
N LEU A 8 -17.75 -18.36 -8.03
CA LEU A 8 -16.80 -17.72 -7.12
C LEU A 8 -15.68 -18.68 -6.72
N TYR A 9 -16.02 -19.94 -6.45
CA TYR A 9 -15.06 -20.98 -6.13
C TYR A 9 -14.08 -21.26 -7.28
N GLN A 10 -14.58 -21.28 -8.54
CA GLN A 10 -13.75 -21.48 -9.72
C GLN A 10 -12.61 -20.46 -9.85
N TYR A 11 -12.83 -19.21 -9.46
CA TYR A 11 -11.86 -18.12 -9.62
C TYR A 11 -11.14 -17.74 -8.32
N GLU A 12 -11.37 -18.47 -7.23
CA GLU A 12 -10.71 -18.23 -5.93
C GLU A 12 -9.18 -18.31 -6.03
N TYR A 13 -8.64 -19.11 -6.96
CA TYR A 13 -7.19 -19.16 -7.22
C TYR A 13 -6.58 -17.79 -7.59
N LEU A 14 -7.36 -16.88 -8.18
CA LEU A 14 -6.91 -15.52 -8.50
C LEU A 14 -6.61 -14.71 -7.24
N ILE A 15 -7.34 -14.96 -6.15
CA ILE A 15 -7.14 -14.33 -4.86
C ILE A 15 -5.79 -14.79 -4.28
N TYR A 16 -5.52 -16.10 -4.29
CA TYR A 16 -4.23 -16.62 -3.81
C TYR A 16 -3.06 -16.08 -4.62
N ARG A 17 -3.19 -16.01 -5.95
CA ARG A 17 -2.17 -15.38 -6.81
C ARG A 17 -1.95 -13.90 -6.48
N ALA A 18 -3.00 -13.18 -6.11
CA ALA A 18 -2.89 -11.78 -5.69
C ALA A 18 -2.18 -11.65 -4.34
N ILE A 19 -2.47 -12.52 -3.37
CA ILE A 19 -1.79 -12.56 -2.06
C ILE A 19 -0.30 -12.86 -2.24
N ASP A 20 0.03 -13.87 -3.06
CA ASP A 20 1.42 -14.23 -3.38
C ASP A 20 2.17 -13.05 -4.00
N ARG A 21 1.52 -12.31 -4.90
CA ARG A 21 2.12 -11.15 -5.59
C ARG A 21 2.57 -10.05 -4.62
N PHE A 22 1.89 -9.90 -3.49
CA PHE A 22 2.24 -8.91 -2.47
C PHE A 22 3.07 -9.48 -1.33
N SER A 23 3.38 -10.79 -1.35
CA SER A 23 4.12 -11.46 -0.27
C SER A 23 3.47 -11.32 1.12
N MET A 24 2.13 -11.26 1.20
CA MET A 24 1.37 -11.02 2.45
C MET A 24 0.75 -12.30 3.03
N GLN A 25 1.54 -13.38 3.15
CA GLN A 25 1.01 -14.68 3.62
C GLN A 25 0.48 -14.62 5.06
N GLU A 26 1.03 -13.73 5.87
CA GLU A 26 0.60 -13.53 7.27
C GLU A 26 -0.84 -13.01 7.39
N TYR A 27 -1.32 -12.29 6.37
CA TYR A 27 -2.67 -11.71 6.30
C TYR A 27 -3.60 -12.48 5.34
N LYS A 28 -3.27 -13.75 5.06
CA LYS A 28 -3.94 -14.54 4.02
C LYS A 28 -5.44 -14.69 4.27
N THR A 29 -5.87 -14.81 5.53
CA THR A 29 -7.28 -15.03 5.88
C THR A 29 -8.10 -13.77 5.60
N GLU A 30 -7.63 -12.62 6.05
CA GLU A 30 -8.27 -11.31 5.89
C GLU A 30 -8.30 -10.90 4.42
N LEU A 31 -7.15 -11.04 3.73
CA LEU A 31 -7.04 -10.74 2.30
C LEU A 31 -7.89 -11.69 1.46
N ARG A 32 -8.10 -12.94 1.91
CA ARG A 32 -9.00 -13.85 1.20
C ARG A 32 -10.44 -13.35 1.22
N GLU A 33 -10.95 -12.90 2.36
CA GLU A 33 -12.32 -12.37 2.44
C GLU A 33 -12.48 -11.08 1.65
N ILE A 34 -11.50 -10.17 1.71
CA ILE A 34 -11.46 -8.97 0.85
C ILE A 34 -11.46 -9.38 -0.63
N GLY A 35 -10.69 -10.41 -0.98
CA GLY A 35 -10.56 -10.93 -2.34
C GLY A 35 -11.88 -11.51 -2.85
N LYS A 36 -12.64 -12.21 -2.01
CA LYS A 36 -13.97 -12.72 -2.35
C LYS A 36 -14.95 -11.59 -2.66
N VAL A 37 -14.95 -10.53 -1.84
CA VAL A 37 -15.76 -9.33 -2.09
C VAL A 37 -15.35 -8.67 -3.42
N ALA A 38 -14.05 -8.54 -3.69
CA ALA A 38 -13.57 -7.98 -4.94
C ALA A 38 -13.95 -8.83 -6.17
N LEU A 39 -13.92 -10.16 -6.03
CA LEU A 39 -14.33 -11.09 -7.07
C LEU A 39 -15.85 -11.03 -7.33
N LEU A 40 -16.65 -10.85 -6.27
CA LEU A 40 -18.09 -10.59 -6.35
C LEU A 40 -18.37 -9.34 -7.17
N VAL A 41 -17.73 -8.22 -6.80
CA VAL A 41 -17.84 -6.95 -7.52
C VAL A 41 -17.44 -7.12 -8.98
N ALA A 42 -16.33 -7.82 -9.25
CA ALA A 42 -15.89 -8.07 -10.62
C ALA A 42 -16.94 -8.84 -11.43
N HIS A 43 -17.60 -9.84 -10.83
CA HIS A 43 -18.66 -10.60 -11.49
C HIS A 43 -19.88 -9.75 -11.81
N GLU A 44 -20.28 -8.85 -10.91
CA GLU A 44 -21.44 -7.97 -11.11
C GLU A 44 -21.19 -6.85 -12.12
N THR A 45 -19.96 -6.34 -12.20
CA THR A 45 -19.63 -5.17 -13.03
C THR A 45 -18.97 -5.52 -14.36
N PHE A 46 -18.61 -6.79 -14.58
CA PHE A 46 -17.96 -7.21 -15.81
C PHE A 46 -18.91 -7.06 -17.01
N ASN A 47 -18.44 -6.32 -18.01
CA ASN A 47 -19.13 -6.13 -19.28
C ASN A 47 -18.37 -6.87 -20.39
N ASN A 48 -19.06 -7.74 -21.13
CA ASN A 48 -18.49 -8.51 -22.24
C ASN A 48 -17.95 -7.64 -23.39
N ASN A 49 -18.29 -6.34 -23.42
CA ASN A 49 -17.76 -5.38 -24.38
C ASN A 49 -16.37 -4.85 -24.02
N ILE A 50 -15.82 -5.23 -22.85
CA ILE A 50 -14.46 -4.88 -22.45
C ILE A 50 -13.48 -5.78 -23.22
N SER A 51 -12.38 -5.22 -23.73
CA SER A 51 -11.35 -5.93 -24.49
C SER A 51 -10.54 -6.97 -23.71
N MET A 52 -10.92 -7.31 -22.48
CA MET A 52 -10.20 -8.23 -21.62
C MET A 52 -11.11 -9.36 -21.12
N SER A 53 -10.52 -10.55 -20.95
CA SER A 53 -11.24 -11.70 -20.41
C SER A 53 -11.62 -11.50 -18.94
N PHE A 54 -12.69 -12.15 -18.50
CA PHE A 54 -13.15 -12.08 -17.11
C PHE A 54 -12.03 -12.38 -16.09
N PRO A 55 -11.19 -13.42 -16.23
CA PRO A 55 -10.12 -13.67 -15.26
C PRO A 55 -9.12 -12.52 -15.14
N VAL A 56 -8.81 -11.84 -16.26
CA VAL A 56 -7.92 -10.67 -16.26
C VAL A 56 -8.58 -9.48 -15.56
N TYR A 57 -9.86 -9.24 -15.83
CA TYR A 57 -10.63 -8.19 -15.18
C TYR A 57 -10.79 -8.43 -13.67
N ALA A 58 -11.16 -9.65 -13.28
CA ALA A 58 -11.31 -10.07 -11.89
C ALA A 58 -10.01 -9.94 -11.12
N TYR A 59 -8.89 -10.43 -11.68
CA TYR A 59 -7.59 -10.29 -11.05
C TYR A 59 -7.20 -8.82 -10.84
N LYS A 60 -7.40 -7.95 -11.83
CA LYS A 60 -7.17 -6.51 -11.68
C LYS A 60 -8.04 -5.89 -10.59
N THR A 61 -9.30 -6.30 -10.50
CA THR A 61 -10.24 -5.83 -9.48
C THR A 61 -9.78 -6.23 -8.08
N ILE A 62 -9.36 -7.48 -7.89
CA ILE A 62 -8.79 -7.98 -6.62
C ILE A 62 -7.55 -7.18 -6.23
N ILE A 63 -6.59 -7.02 -7.16
CA ILE A 63 -5.35 -6.27 -6.91
C ILE A 63 -5.66 -4.81 -6.52
N ASN A 64 -6.59 -4.16 -7.22
CA ASN A 64 -6.97 -2.79 -6.89
C ASN A 64 -7.67 -2.69 -5.54
N ARG A 65 -8.50 -3.67 -5.18
CA ARG A 65 -9.13 -3.70 -3.86
C ARG A 65 -8.09 -3.87 -2.76
N PHE A 66 -7.16 -4.82 -2.90
CA PHE A 66 -6.06 -5.00 -1.94
C PHE A 66 -5.25 -3.72 -1.75
N ARG A 67 -4.91 -3.04 -2.85
CA ARG A 67 -4.21 -1.75 -2.79
C ARG A 67 -4.97 -0.69 -2.00
N SER A 68 -6.27 -0.60 -2.20
CA SER A 68 -7.14 0.35 -1.49
C SER A 68 -7.20 0.04 0.01
N GLU A 69 -7.32 -1.23 0.38
CA GLU A 69 -7.37 -1.64 1.79
C GLU A 69 -6.03 -1.38 2.49
N LEU A 70 -4.90 -1.69 1.84
CA LEU A 70 -3.57 -1.42 2.40
C LEU A 70 -3.33 0.08 2.66
N LYS A 71 -3.73 0.93 1.71
CA LYS A 71 -3.69 2.39 1.90
C LYS A 71 -4.55 2.83 3.09
N THR A 72 -5.77 2.29 3.19
CA THR A 72 -6.71 2.61 4.28
C THR A 72 -6.14 2.19 5.64
N ILE A 73 -5.53 1.01 5.72
CA ILE A 73 -4.87 0.51 6.93
C ILE A 73 -3.76 1.47 7.39
N CYS A 74 -2.91 1.89 6.46
CA CYS A 74 -1.80 2.80 6.76
C CYS A 74 -2.30 4.20 7.14
N GLN A 75 -3.35 4.68 6.48
CA GLN A 75 -3.90 6.01 6.71
C GLN A 75 -4.66 6.11 8.04
N TYR A 76 -5.46 5.11 8.41
CA TYR A 76 -6.45 5.28 9.48
C TYR A 76 -6.32 4.32 10.66
N LEU A 77 -5.77 3.12 10.45
CA LEU A 77 -6.04 2.01 11.37
C LEU A 77 -4.84 1.62 12.23
N ASN A 78 -3.64 1.49 11.66
CA ASN A 78 -2.51 0.96 12.42
C ASN A 78 -1.15 1.38 11.86
N ILE A 79 -0.43 2.25 12.58
CA ILE A 79 0.91 2.70 12.20
C ILE A 79 1.93 1.56 12.22
N ASN A 80 1.87 0.65 13.20
CA ASN A 80 2.81 -0.46 13.31
C ASN A 80 2.69 -1.39 12.11
N LEU A 81 1.45 -1.72 11.73
CA LEU A 81 1.18 -2.52 10.53
C LEU A 81 1.66 -1.79 9.26
N GLY A 82 1.43 -0.48 9.14
CA GLY A 82 1.94 0.30 8.02
C GLY A 82 3.47 0.26 7.91
N LEU A 83 4.18 0.35 9.04
CA LEU A 83 5.64 0.26 9.09
C LEU A 83 6.14 -1.15 8.73
N GLU A 84 5.47 -2.20 9.21
CA GLU A 84 5.77 -3.59 8.85
C GLU A 84 5.55 -3.84 7.35
N LEU A 85 4.42 -3.39 6.79
CA LEU A 85 4.13 -3.49 5.37
C LEU A 85 5.15 -2.72 4.52
N TYR A 86 5.68 -1.59 5.03
CA TYR A 86 6.70 -0.81 4.32
C TYR A 86 8.03 -1.55 4.22
N GLN A 87 8.34 -2.50 5.13
CA GLN A 87 9.53 -3.34 5.00
C GLN A 87 9.47 -4.26 3.77
N ASN A 88 8.29 -4.45 3.18
CA ASN A 88 8.12 -5.16 1.92
C ASN A 88 8.32 -4.20 0.73
N HIS A 89 9.43 -4.38 -0.01
CA HIS A 89 9.78 -3.56 -1.18
C HIS A 89 8.69 -3.47 -2.25
N GLN A 90 7.78 -4.46 -2.35
CA GLN A 90 6.68 -4.43 -3.31
C GLN A 90 5.55 -3.47 -2.88
N LEU A 91 5.48 -3.14 -1.60
CA LEU A 91 4.47 -2.31 -0.97
C LEU A 91 4.96 -0.89 -0.66
N GLU A 92 6.28 -0.67 -0.54
CA GLU A 92 6.88 0.64 -0.24
C GLU A 92 6.19 1.79 -0.98
N ALA A 93 6.28 1.81 -2.31
CA ALA A 93 5.72 2.87 -3.14
C ALA A 93 4.18 2.96 -3.11
N LEU A 94 3.49 1.92 -2.65
CA LEU A 94 2.03 1.89 -2.59
C LEU A 94 1.51 2.66 -1.37
N ILE A 95 2.22 2.55 -0.24
CA ILE A 95 1.76 3.03 1.07
C ILE A 95 2.59 4.19 1.63
N GLU A 96 3.74 4.53 1.00
CA GLU A 96 4.67 5.56 1.48
C GLU A 96 3.97 6.87 1.83
N ASN A 97 3.12 7.37 0.93
CA ASN A 97 2.44 8.64 1.12
C ASN A 97 1.50 8.60 2.32
N GLU A 98 0.65 7.57 2.40
CA GLU A 98 -0.28 7.39 3.50
C GLU A 98 0.45 7.18 4.83
N LEU A 99 1.56 6.44 4.82
CA LEU A 99 2.39 6.18 5.98
C LEU A 99 3.09 7.45 6.49
N LEU A 100 3.68 8.25 5.59
CA LEU A 100 4.35 9.50 5.95
C LEU A 100 3.38 10.54 6.50
N GLN A 101 2.17 10.63 5.94
CA GLN A 101 1.10 11.47 6.51
C GLN A 101 0.78 11.01 7.93
N ARG A 102 0.61 9.69 8.13
CA ARG A 102 0.28 9.15 9.44
C ARG A 102 1.39 9.35 10.48
N ILE A 103 2.65 9.24 10.07
CA ILE A 103 3.83 9.54 10.89
C ILE A 103 3.79 10.99 11.40
N GLU A 104 3.43 11.94 10.52
CA GLU A 104 3.31 13.36 10.89
C GLU A 104 2.12 13.59 11.83
N GLU A 105 0.95 13.01 11.55
CA GLU A 105 -0.25 13.11 12.41
C GLU A 105 -0.02 12.58 13.82
N LEU A 106 0.79 11.53 13.96
CA LEU A 106 1.12 10.92 15.25
C LEU A 106 2.32 11.58 15.94
N ASN A 107 2.86 12.68 15.39
CA ASN A 107 4.04 13.39 15.89
C ASN A 107 5.28 12.49 16.06
N LEU A 108 5.43 11.46 15.21
CA LEU A 108 6.58 10.55 15.26
C LEU A 108 7.84 11.13 14.59
N LEU A 109 7.72 12.31 13.96
CA LEU A 109 8.85 13.01 13.37
C LEU A 109 9.88 13.48 14.39
N ASP A 110 9.49 13.69 15.65
CA ASP A 110 10.38 14.25 16.69
C ASP A 110 11.58 13.35 17.03
N ILE A 111 11.51 12.06 16.65
CA ILE A 111 12.58 11.08 16.81
C ILE A 111 13.70 11.30 15.78
N LEU A 112 13.38 11.95 14.65
CA LEU A 112 14.29 12.14 13.53
C LEU A 112 15.14 13.41 13.71
N ASN A 113 16.27 13.48 13.01
CA ASN A 113 17.04 14.72 12.95
C ASN A 113 16.26 15.82 12.20
N PRO A 114 16.54 17.12 12.46
CA PRO A 114 15.76 18.22 11.88
C PRO A 114 15.71 18.25 10.35
N LEU A 115 16.76 17.78 9.68
CA LEU A 115 16.81 17.75 8.22
C LEU A 115 15.81 16.74 7.66
N ASP A 116 15.80 15.53 8.20
CA ASP A 116 14.91 14.45 7.77
C ASP A 116 13.44 14.77 8.11
N GLN A 117 13.19 15.43 9.25
CA GLN A 117 11.87 15.98 9.56
C GLN A 117 11.37 16.94 8.48
N MET A 118 12.24 17.85 8.02
CA MET A 118 11.88 18.84 7.00
C MET A 118 11.65 18.19 5.63
N ILE A 119 12.44 17.16 5.28
CA ILE A 119 12.23 16.37 4.05
C ILE A 119 10.83 15.76 4.05
N ILE A 120 10.45 15.07 5.13
CA ILE A 120 9.12 14.44 5.21
C ILE A 120 8.01 15.49 5.18
N LYS A 121 8.15 16.60 5.90
CA LYS A 121 7.16 17.70 5.90
C LYS A 121 6.97 18.31 4.52
N TYR A 122 8.03 18.51 3.73
CA TYR A 122 7.87 18.98 2.35
C TYR A 122 7.27 17.91 1.44
N HIS A 123 7.67 16.65 1.61
CA HIS A 123 7.08 15.55 0.85
C HIS A 123 5.56 15.45 1.08
N ASN A 124 5.10 15.50 2.33
CA ASN A 124 3.68 15.46 2.69
C ASN A 124 2.88 16.66 2.15
N ARG A 125 3.54 17.80 1.90
CA ARG A 125 2.95 18.99 1.25
C ARG A 125 2.91 18.90 -0.28
N GLY A 126 3.43 17.82 -0.87
CA GLY A 126 3.38 17.57 -2.31
C GLY A 126 4.52 18.19 -3.11
N TYR A 127 5.63 18.58 -2.46
CA TYR A 127 6.82 19.01 -3.19
C TYR A 127 7.53 17.79 -3.80
N ASP A 128 7.96 17.90 -5.06
CA ASP A 128 8.79 16.86 -5.68
C ASP A 128 10.22 16.86 -5.11
N GLU A 129 10.96 15.77 -5.33
CA GLU A 129 12.32 15.59 -4.82
C GLU A 129 13.26 16.72 -5.29
N THR A 130 13.12 17.20 -6.52
CA THR A 130 13.99 18.27 -7.05
C THR A 130 13.77 19.60 -6.33
N HIS A 131 12.52 19.91 -5.97
CA HIS A 131 12.17 21.10 -5.22
C HIS A 131 12.65 20.99 -3.77
N ILE A 132 12.45 19.83 -3.13
CA ILE A 132 12.93 19.59 -1.77
C ILE A 132 14.45 19.74 -1.69
N ALA A 133 15.17 19.14 -2.65
CA ALA A 133 16.63 19.19 -2.73
C ALA A 133 17.14 20.64 -2.80
N LYS A 134 16.52 21.43 -3.67
CA LYS A 134 16.83 22.84 -3.84
C LYS A 134 16.52 23.66 -2.58
N CYS A 135 15.38 23.43 -1.93
CA CYS A 135 14.99 24.14 -0.72
C CYS A 135 15.92 23.84 0.47
N LEU A 136 16.43 22.61 0.55
CA LEU A 136 17.27 22.15 1.65
C LEU A 136 18.77 22.18 1.34
N SER A 137 19.16 22.58 0.12
CA SER A 137 20.56 22.56 -0.35
C SER A 137 21.24 21.20 -0.21
N ILE A 138 20.54 20.13 -0.60
CA ILE A 138 21.02 18.74 -0.59
C ILE A 138 20.95 18.12 -2.00
N GLU A 139 21.61 16.98 -2.20
CA GLU A 139 21.52 16.25 -3.47
C GLU A 139 20.16 15.55 -3.60
N THR A 140 19.57 15.60 -4.80
CA THR A 140 18.26 14.99 -5.07
C THR A 140 18.24 13.49 -4.80
N ASN A 141 19.34 12.80 -5.13
CA ASN A 141 19.47 11.35 -4.95
C ASN A 141 19.39 10.92 -3.48
N ASP A 142 19.65 11.83 -2.54
CA ASP A 142 19.63 11.53 -1.11
C ASP A 142 18.21 11.52 -0.53
N ILE A 143 17.25 12.17 -1.17
CA ILE A 143 15.91 12.40 -0.57
C ILE A 143 15.18 11.08 -0.36
N LYS A 144 15.09 10.26 -1.40
CA LYS A 144 14.40 8.97 -1.32
C LYS A 144 15.05 8.05 -0.30
N GLN A 145 16.38 8.02 -0.27
CA GLN A 145 17.12 7.22 0.70
C GLN A 145 16.91 7.73 2.14
N ARG A 146 16.86 9.05 2.34
CA ARG A 146 16.56 9.66 3.65
C ARG A 146 15.15 9.39 4.12
N ILE A 147 14.15 9.45 3.24
CA ILE A 147 12.76 9.07 3.56
C ILE A 147 12.73 7.61 4.04
N LYS A 148 13.34 6.70 3.28
CA LYS A 148 13.42 5.28 3.64
C LYS A 148 14.12 5.06 4.99
N ASN A 149 15.27 5.71 5.20
CA ASN A 149 16.01 5.63 6.46
C ASN A 149 15.21 6.19 7.65
N SER A 150 14.43 7.25 7.42
CA SER A 150 13.57 7.86 8.42
C SER A 150 12.44 6.93 8.86
N ILE A 151 11.74 6.32 7.90
CA ILE A 151 10.69 5.33 8.18
C ILE A 151 11.28 4.14 8.96
N ASN A 152 12.46 3.65 8.56
CA ASN A 152 13.15 2.58 9.27
C ASN A 152 13.57 2.96 10.70
N SER A 153 13.99 4.21 10.91
CA SER A 153 14.37 4.70 12.24
C SER A 153 13.16 4.75 13.18
N ILE A 154 12.01 5.21 12.66
CA ILE A 154 10.74 5.19 13.39
C ILE A 154 10.29 3.75 13.69
N TYR A 155 10.41 2.85 12.71
CA TYR A 155 10.07 1.43 12.89
C TYR A 155 10.91 0.77 13.99
N GLN A 156 12.21 1.04 14.04
CA GLN A 156 13.08 0.54 15.09
C GLN A 156 12.77 1.12 16.47
N TYR A 157 12.31 2.38 16.54
CA TYR A 157 11.95 3.04 17.79
C TYR A 157 10.66 2.48 18.40
N LEU A 158 9.69 2.08 17.57
CA LEU A 158 8.39 1.58 18.02
C LEU A 158 8.37 0.07 18.34
N LYS A 159 9.47 -0.63 18.07
CA LYS A 159 9.61 -2.06 18.30
C LYS A 159 10.33 -2.34 19.62
#